data_AF-A0A3M0WTH3-F1
#
_entry.id   AF-A0A3M0WTH3-F1
#
_cell.length_a   1.000
_cell.length_b   1.000
_cell.length_c   1.000
_cell.angle_alpha   90.00
_cell.angle_beta   90.00
_cell.angle_gamma   90.00
#
_symmetry.space_group_name_H-M   'P 1'
#
loop_
_entity.id
_entity.type
_entity.pdbx_description
1 polymer ?
#
loop_
_entity_poly.entity_id
_entity_poly.type
_entity_poly.pdbx_seq_one_letter_code
_entity_poly.pdbx_strand_id
1 'polypeptide(L)'
;VAFIELFMSQLLLLVGAVTFAMWGLYCSTIMRSTLSATVMTFAGTLFVTIGTPLIAMMVLSLAGVFLFSASTTWVYEMVLAYAGLALASTNLPATLIISDVFLLQEDALFFYKETFGPQTVYLFSPWMLYLVVYIFAAWLLYWLSVRRIRRIADR
;
A
#
# COMPACT_ATOMS: atom_id res chain seq x y z
N VAL A 1 -14.91 -7.96 -18.26
CA VAL A 1 -14.58 -7.22 -17.02
C VAL A 1 -14.29 -8.21 -15.87
N ALA A 2 -15.18 -9.15 -15.56
CA ALA A 2 -14.96 -10.16 -14.50
C ALA A 2 -13.62 -10.93 -14.53
N PHE A 3 -13.10 -11.34 -15.69
CA PHE A 3 -11.82 -12.07 -15.76
C PHE A 3 -10.62 -11.21 -15.35
N ILE A 4 -10.59 -9.93 -15.77
CA ILE A 4 -9.45 -9.04 -15.49
C ILE A 4 -9.45 -8.61 -14.01
N GLU A 5 -10.62 -8.35 -13.43
CA GLU A 5 -10.78 -8.07 -11.99
C GLU A 5 -10.29 -9.24 -11.13
N LEU A 6 -10.66 -10.47 -11.50
CA LEU A 6 -10.27 -11.68 -10.77
C LEU A 6 -8.76 -11.91 -10.88
N PHE A 7 -8.20 -11.74 -12.07
CA PHE A 7 -6.75 -11.84 -12.29
C PHE A 7 -5.98 -10.79 -11.48
N MET A 8 -6.41 -9.52 -11.50
CA MET A 8 -5.81 -8.45 -10.70
C MET A 8 -5.90 -8.74 -9.21
N SER A 9 -7.06 -9.20 -8.72
CA SER A 9 -7.26 -9.54 -7.31
C SER A 9 -6.32 -10.67 -6.88
N GLN A 10 -6.18 -11.70 -7.71
CA GLN A 10 -5.28 -12.82 -7.45
C GLN A 10 -3.81 -12.37 -7.42
N LEU A 11 -3.42 -11.49 -8.35
CA LEU A 11 -2.07 -10.92 -8.40
C LEU A 11 -1.76 -10.10 -7.13
N LEU A 12 -2.68 -9.23 -6.71
CA LEU A 12 -2.52 -8.40 -5.52
C LEU A 12 -2.45 -9.24 -4.25
N LEU A 13 -3.31 -10.26 -4.13
CA LEU A 13 -3.28 -11.22 -3.02
C LEU A 13 -1.98 -12.01 -2.98
N LEU A 14 -1.47 -12.45 -4.14
CA LEU A 14 -0.20 -13.18 -4.24
C LEU A 14 0.97 -12.30 -3.75
N VAL A 15 1.06 -11.07 -4.25
CA VAL A 15 2.14 -10.14 -3.87
C VAL A 15 2.05 -9.78 -2.40
N GLY A 16 0.86 -9.47 -1.89
CA GLY A 16 0.64 -9.22 -0.46
C GLY A 16 1.06 -10.41 0.41
N ALA A 17 0.67 -11.63 0.02
CA ALA A 17 1.04 -12.86 0.73
C ALA A 17 2.57 -13.07 0.78
N VAL A 18 3.27 -12.82 -0.33
CA VAL A 18 4.74 -12.90 -0.38
C VAL A 18 5.38 -11.89 0.56
N THR A 19 4.92 -10.64 0.57
CA THR A 19 5.48 -9.60 1.45
C THR A 19 5.26 -9.93 2.93
N PHE A 20 4.07 -10.40 3.32
CA PHE A 20 3.80 -10.82 4.70
C PHE A 20 4.59 -12.07 5.10
N ALA A 21 4.81 -13.00 4.17
CA ALA A 21 5.68 -14.15 4.42
C ALA A 21 7.14 -13.70 4.65
N MET A 22 7.64 -12.77 3.83
CA MET A 22 8.98 -12.20 4.01
C MET A 22 9.13 -11.41 5.32
N TRP A 23 8.07 -10.73 5.76
CA TRP A 23 8.03 -10.08 7.08
C TRP A 23 8.20 -11.09 8.22
N GLY A 24 7.44 -12.20 8.19
CA GLY A 24 7.57 -13.27 9.19
C GLY A 24 8.95 -13.91 9.19
N LEU A 25 9.51 -14.18 8.00
CA LEU A 25 10.89 -14.68 7.87
C LEU A 25 11.89 -13.69 8.47
N TYR A 26 11.76 -12.40 8.17
CA TYR A 26 12.62 -11.36 8.73
C TYR A 26 12.55 -11.34 10.25
N CYS A 27 11.35 -11.29 10.85
CA CYS A 27 11.17 -11.34 12.31
C CYS A 27 11.84 -12.58 12.94
N SER A 28 11.71 -13.74 12.29
CA SER A 28 12.36 -14.98 12.72
C SER A 28 13.89 -14.89 12.72
N THR A 29 14.50 -14.24 11.72
CA THR A 29 15.97 -14.05 11.69
C THR A 29 16.49 -13.08 12.76
N ILE A 30 15.63 -12.24 13.32
CA ILE A 30 16.02 -11.22 14.31
C ILE A 30 16.00 -11.77 15.73
N MET A 31 15.01 -12.60 16.04
CA MET A 31 14.67 -12.93 17.41
C MET A 31 15.33 -14.23 17.86
N ARG A 32 15.69 -14.25 19.15
CA ARG A 32 16.30 -15.43 19.79
C ARG A 32 15.26 -16.44 20.25
N SER A 33 13.98 -16.06 20.34
CA SER A 33 12.88 -16.93 20.76
C SER A 33 11.77 -16.96 19.71
N THR A 34 11.16 -18.14 19.54
CA THR A 34 10.04 -18.35 18.62
C THR A 34 8.79 -17.59 19.06
N LEU A 35 8.55 -17.47 20.38
CA LEU A 35 7.43 -16.71 20.92
C LEU A 35 7.53 -15.22 20.56
N SER A 36 8.71 -14.60 20.69
CA SER A 36 8.91 -13.20 20.30
C SER A 36 8.77 -13.01 18.79
N ALA A 37 9.28 -13.95 17.98
CA ALA A 37 9.14 -13.94 16.53
C ALA A 37 7.68 -13.93 16.09
N THR A 38 6.87 -14.80 16.69
CA THR A 38 5.44 -14.90 16.39
C THR A 38 4.68 -13.65 16.82
N VAL A 39 4.92 -13.13 18.03
CA VAL A 39 4.27 -11.90 18.51
C VAL A 39 4.59 -10.71 17.61
N MET A 40 5.85 -10.54 17.21
CA MET A 40 6.25 -9.43 16.34
C MET A 40 5.74 -9.57 14.91
N THR A 41 5.64 -10.80 14.41
CA THR A 41 5.00 -11.06 13.12
C THR A 41 3.51 -10.66 13.17
N PHE A 42 2.78 -11.11 14.19
CA PHE A 42 1.37 -10.76 14.35
C PHE A 42 1.15 -9.26 14.61
N ALA A 43 1.94 -8.66 15.50
CA ALA A 43 1.86 -7.23 15.80
C ALA A 43 2.16 -6.39 14.56
N GLY A 44 3.19 -6.75 13.79
CA GLY A 44 3.54 -6.07 12.55
C GLY A 44 2.45 -6.21 11.49
N THR A 45 1.94 -7.42 11.25
CA THR A 45 0.85 -7.64 10.29
C THR A 45 -0.42 -6.91 10.71
N LEU A 46 -0.79 -6.93 11.99
CA LEU A 46 -1.97 -6.22 12.50
C LEU A 46 -1.80 -4.70 12.38
N PHE A 47 -0.62 -4.19 12.67
CA PHE A 47 -0.31 -2.77 12.47
C PHE A 47 -0.41 -2.37 10.99
N VAL A 48 0.06 -3.21 10.06
CA VAL A 48 -0.06 -2.93 8.63
C VAL A 48 -1.51 -3.01 8.16
N THR A 49 -2.30 -3.98 8.60
CA THR A 49 -3.67 -4.18 8.09
C THR A 49 -4.71 -3.26 8.75
N ILE A 50 -4.58 -2.99 10.05
CA ILE A 50 -5.52 -2.18 10.84
C ILE A 50 -4.91 -0.86 11.26
N GLY A 51 -3.64 -0.83 11.64
CA GLY A 51 -2.97 0.40 12.06
C GLY A 51 -2.83 1.41 10.91
N THR A 52 -2.47 0.97 9.70
CA THR A 52 -2.35 1.88 8.55
C THR A 52 -3.67 2.55 8.15
N PRO A 53 -4.83 1.86 7.99
CA PRO A 53 -6.07 2.55 7.68
C PRO A 53 -6.53 3.46 8.82
N LEU A 54 -6.29 3.09 10.08
CA LEU A 54 -6.62 3.95 11.22
C LEU A 54 -5.82 5.27 11.17
N ILE A 55 -4.51 5.19 10.95
CA ILE A 55 -3.65 6.36 10.80
C ILE A 55 -4.07 7.17 9.58
N ALA A 56 -4.36 6.51 8.45
CA ALA A 56 -4.82 7.18 7.24
C ALA A 56 -6.13 7.95 7.47
N MET A 57 -7.11 7.36 8.18
CA MET A 57 -8.36 8.03 8.53
C MET A 57 -8.12 9.25 9.43
N MET A 58 -7.21 9.15 10.40
CA MET A 58 -6.85 10.29 11.25
C MET A 58 -6.18 11.40 10.44
N VAL A 59 -5.25 11.06 9.54
CA VAL A 59 -4.56 12.05 8.70
C VAL A 59 -5.52 12.72 7.73
N LEU A 60 -6.38 11.94 7.05
CA LEU A 60 -7.36 12.46 6.09
C LEU A 60 -8.42 13.34 6.76
N SER A 61 -8.90 12.97 7.95
CA SER A 61 -9.87 13.80 8.69
C SER A 61 -9.27 15.13 9.13
N LEU A 62 -8.03 15.13 9.63
CA LEU A 62 -7.31 16.37 9.95
C LEU A 62 -7.05 17.22 8.70
N ALA A 63 -6.60 16.60 7.61
CA ALA A 63 -6.37 17.29 6.34
C ALA A 63 -7.67 17.92 5.80
N GLY A 64 -8.81 17.25 5.93
CA GLY A 64 -10.13 17.77 5.55
C GLY A 64 -10.45 19.11 6.22
N VAL A 65 -10.19 19.24 7.52
CA VAL A 65 -10.45 20.49 8.27
C VAL A 65 -9.65 21.67 7.71
N PHE A 66 -8.39 21.44 7.33
CA PHE A 66 -7.55 22.47 6.72
C PHE A 66 -7.98 22.85 5.29
N LEU A 67 -8.61 21.93 4.57
CA LEU A 67 -9.06 22.16 3.19
C LEU A 67 -10.38 22.91 3.10
N PHE A 68 -11.34 22.61 3.98
CA PHE A 68 -12.62 23.32 3.98
C PHE A 68 -12.50 24.77 4.44
N SER A 69 -11.44 25.12 5.19
CA SER A 69 -11.22 26.47 5.70
C SER A 69 -10.37 27.37 4.80
N ALA A 70 -9.65 26.80 3.81
CA ALA A 70 -8.81 27.55 2.89
C ALA A 70 -9.44 27.57 1.51
N SER A 71 -9.39 28.71 0.80
CA SER A 71 -9.68 28.74 -0.64
C SER A 71 -8.61 27.90 -1.36
N THR A 72 -8.88 26.61 -1.57
CA THR A 72 -7.89 25.66 -2.06
C THR A 72 -7.48 26.02 -3.48
N THR A 73 -6.18 26.19 -3.69
CA THR A 73 -5.61 26.23 -5.03
C THR A 73 -5.69 24.82 -5.62
N TRP A 74 -5.94 24.69 -6.92
CA TRP A 74 -6.00 23.42 -7.66
C TRP A 74 -4.81 22.46 -7.37
N VAL A 75 -3.65 23.01 -7.02
CA VAL A 75 -2.45 22.26 -6.61
C VAL A 75 -2.70 21.45 -5.33
N TYR A 76 -3.40 22.01 -4.33
CA TYR A 76 -3.67 21.31 -3.07
C TYR A 76 -4.64 20.15 -3.27
N GLU A 77 -5.67 20.35 -4.08
CA GLU A 77 -6.61 19.29 -4.44
C GLU A 77 -5.90 18.13 -5.15
N MET A 78 -5.01 18.45 -6.10
CA MET A 78 -4.20 17.45 -6.81
C MET A 78 -3.28 16.68 -5.84
N VAL A 79 -2.56 17.38 -4.95
CA VAL A 79 -1.66 16.75 -3.97
C VAL A 79 -2.44 15.82 -3.04
N LEU A 80 -3.63 16.23 -2.60
CA LEU A 80 -4.49 15.38 -1.77
C LEU A 80 -5.07 14.18 -2.48
N ALA A 81 -5.45 14.32 -3.76
CA ALA A 81 -5.87 13.19 -4.56
C ALA A 81 -4.75 12.15 -4.66
N TYR A 82 -3.52 12.58 -4.99
CA TYR A 82 -2.36 11.67 -5.01
C TYR A 82 -2.04 11.08 -3.63
N ALA A 83 -2.12 11.86 -2.56
CA ALA A 83 -1.88 11.37 -1.21
C ALA A 83 -2.95 10.35 -0.78
N GLY A 84 -4.22 10.60 -1.11
CA GLY A 84 -5.33 9.69 -0.87
C GLY A 84 -5.17 8.37 -1.63
N LEU A 85 -4.79 8.44 -2.91
CA LEU A 85 -4.50 7.25 -3.73
C LEU A 85 -3.28 6.48 -3.22
N ALA A 86 -2.23 7.19 -2.80
CA ALA A 86 -1.06 6.57 -2.19
C ALA A 86 -1.44 5.85 -0.88
N LEU A 87 -2.24 6.48 -0.02
CA LEU A 87 -2.74 5.85 1.20
C LEU A 87 -3.65 4.64 0.90
N ALA A 88 -4.55 4.76 -0.06
CA ALA A 88 -5.37 3.65 -0.55
C ALA A 88 -4.51 2.46 -1.01
N SER A 89 -3.40 2.74 -1.71
CA SER A 89 -2.47 1.72 -2.20
C SER A 89 -1.65 1.03 -1.10
N THR A 90 -1.70 1.50 0.15
CA THR A 90 -1.02 0.81 1.26
C THR A 90 -1.81 -0.37 1.81
N ASN A 91 -3.13 -0.39 1.59
CA ASN A 91 -4.01 -1.40 2.15
C ASN A 91 -4.69 -2.22 1.05
N LEU A 92 -4.64 -3.55 1.19
CA LEU A 92 -5.13 -4.48 0.17
C LEU A 92 -6.65 -4.37 -0.07
N PRO A 93 -7.53 -4.34 0.96
CA PRO A 93 -8.96 -4.17 0.75
C PRO A 93 -9.31 -2.83 0.11
N ALA A 94 -8.62 -1.75 0.51
CA ALA A 94 -8.84 -0.42 -0.07
C ALA A 94 -8.42 -0.39 -1.54
N THR A 95 -7.26 -0.98 -1.87
CA THR A 95 -6.76 -1.07 -3.25
C THR A 95 -7.74 -1.85 -4.14
N LEU A 96 -8.26 -2.98 -3.66
CA LEU A 96 -9.22 -3.80 -4.41
C LEU A 96 -10.52 -3.03 -4.68
N ILE A 97 -11.13 -2.46 -3.64
CA ILE A 97 -12.41 -1.74 -3.77
C ILE A 97 -12.24 -0.54 -4.70
N ILE A 98 -11.19 0.26 -4.50
CA ILE A 98 -10.98 1.48 -5.26
C ILE A 98 -10.61 1.16 -6.72
N SER A 99 -9.80 0.12 -6.95
CA SER A 99 -9.47 -0.28 -8.32
C SER A 99 -10.69 -0.82 -9.07
N ASP A 100 -11.59 -1.53 -8.38
CA ASP A 100 -12.84 -2.02 -8.97
C ASP A 100 -13.79 -0.86 -9.34
N VAL A 101 -13.93 0.13 -8.44
CA VAL A 101 -14.70 1.35 -8.74
C VAL A 101 -14.15 2.08 -9.97
N PHE A 102 -12.82 2.23 -10.09
CA PHE A 102 -12.21 2.87 -11.25
C PHE A 102 -12.33 2.06 -12.54
N LEU A 103 -12.22 0.73 -12.47
CA LEU A 103 -12.43 -0.16 -13.61
C LEU A 103 -13.86 -0.06 -14.17
N LEU A 104 -14.85 0.04 -13.27
CA LEU A 104 -16.25 0.14 -13.66
C LEU A 104 -16.66 1.55 -14.14
N GLN A 105 -16.05 2.61 -13.60
CA GLN A 105 -16.45 4.00 -13.89
C GLN A 105 -15.68 4.63 -15.05
N GLU A 106 -14.38 4.38 -15.18
CA GLU A 106 -13.50 5.09 -16.11
C GLU A 106 -13.03 4.21 -17.30
N ASP A 107 -13.32 2.90 -17.27
CA ASP A 107 -12.85 1.88 -18.24
C ASP A 107 -11.32 1.93 -18.48
N ALA A 108 -10.59 2.40 -17.47
CA ALA A 108 -9.18 2.73 -17.52
C ALA A 108 -8.35 1.78 -16.66
N LEU A 109 -7.55 0.93 -17.30
CA LEU A 109 -6.75 -0.11 -16.64
C LEU A 109 -5.50 0.42 -15.90
N PHE A 110 -4.88 1.48 -16.43
CA PHE A 110 -3.55 1.93 -15.99
C PHE A 110 -3.51 3.41 -15.57
N PHE A 111 -4.12 4.27 -16.38
CA PHE A 111 -4.13 5.72 -16.18
C PHE A 111 -5.52 6.27 -16.44
N TYR A 112 -5.97 7.14 -15.56
CA TYR A 112 -7.22 7.89 -15.76
C TYR A 112 -6.95 9.39 -15.68
N LYS A 113 -7.81 10.17 -16.32
CA LYS A 113 -7.64 11.62 -16.43
C LYS A 113 -8.62 12.29 -15.48
N GLU A 114 -8.09 12.92 -14.45
CA GLU A 114 -8.88 13.78 -13.56
C GLU A 114 -8.61 15.24 -13.88
N THR A 115 -9.66 16.06 -13.73
CA THR A 115 -9.59 17.50 -14.01
C THR A 115 -9.61 18.27 -12.71
N PHE A 116 -8.46 18.84 -12.33
CA PHE A 116 -8.34 19.69 -11.15
C PHE A 116 -8.27 21.15 -11.60
N GLY A 117 -9.40 21.85 -11.55
CA GLY A 117 -9.52 23.23 -12.02
C GLY A 117 -9.22 23.35 -13.53
N PRO A 118 -8.19 24.12 -13.95
CA PRO A 118 -7.88 24.31 -15.37
C PRO A 118 -6.98 23.23 -16.00
N GLN A 119 -6.46 22.28 -15.21
CA GLN A 119 -5.48 21.29 -15.68
C GLN A 119 -6.03 19.87 -15.60
N THR A 120 -5.80 19.10 -16.66
CA THR A 120 -6.06 17.65 -16.69
C THR A 120 -4.78 16.91 -16.34
N VAL A 121 -4.84 16.06 -15.32
CA VAL A 121 -3.68 15.35 -14.79
C VAL A 121 -3.94 13.85 -14.87
N TYR A 122 -2.89 13.10 -15.21
CA TYR A 122 -2.94 11.64 -15.24
C TYR A 122 -2.69 11.07 -13.85
N LEU A 123 -3.70 10.40 -13.31
CA LEU A 123 -3.59 9.66 -12.06
C LEU A 123 -3.24 8.20 -12.36
N PHE A 124 -2.31 7.67 -11.57
CA PHE A 124 -1.92 6.27 -11.64
C PHE A 124 -2.96 5.41 -10.95
N SER A 125 -3.25 4.23 -11.50
CA SER A 125 -4.17 3.31 -10.83
C SER A 125 -3.58 2.77 -9.51
N PRO A 126 -4.38 2.67 -8.43
CA PRO A 126 -3.92 2.24 -7.11
C PRO A 126 -3.22 0.89 -7.08
N TRP A 127 -3.65 -0.07 -7.91
CA TRP A 127 -3.07 -1.42 -7.93
C TRP A 127 -1.60 -1.43 -8.38
N MET A 128 -1.21 -0.54 -9.30
CA MET A 128 0.19 -0.43 -9.73
C MET A 128 1.07 0.11 -8.59
N LEU A 129 0.56 1.11 -7.85
CA LEU A 129 1.26 1.66 -6.69
C LEU A 129 1.43 0.59 -5.61
N TYR A 130 0.38 -0.20 -5.34
CA TYR A 130 0.42 -1.33 -4.41
C TYR A 130 1.53 -2.32 -4.81
N LEU A 131 1.57 -2.75 -6.08
CA LEU A 131 2.57 -3.69 -6.56
C LEU A 131 3.99 -3.17 -6.38
N VAL A 132 4.27 -1.93 -6.80
CA VAL A 132 5.60 -1.35 -6.70
C VAL A 132 6.06 -1.28 -5.25
N VAL A 133 5.19 -0.80 -4.35
CA VAL A 133 5.51 -0.67 -2.92
C VAL A 133 5.75 -2.03 -2.27
N TYR A 134 4.86 -3.01 -2.52
CA TYR A 134 4.95 -4.32 -1.87
C TYR A 134 6.07 -5.20 -2.44
N ILE A 135 6.36 -5.12 -3.74
CA ILE A 135 7.52 -5.78 -4.36
C ILE A 135 8.81 -5.20 -3.81
N PHE A 136 8.91 -3.86 -3.72
CA PHE A 136 10.08 -3.21 -3.15
C PHE A 136 10.27 -3.59 -1.68
N ALA A 137 9.19 -3.61 -0.89
CA ALA A 137 9.22 -4.06 0.50
C ALA A 137 9.64 -5.53 0.63
N ALA A 138 9.10 -6.42 -0.20
CA ALA A 138 9.47 -7.84 -0.21
C ALA A 138 10.95 -8.02 -0.56
N TRP A 139 11.44 -7.31 -1.57
CA TRP A 139 12.85 -7.33 -1.98
C TRP A 139 13.77 -6.82 -0.87
N LEU A 140 13.41 -5.72 -0.21
CA LEU A 140 14.16 -5.15 0.92
C LEU A 140 14.21 -6.14 2.09
N LEU A 141 13.08 -6.72 2.48
CA LEU A 141 12.99 -7.68 3.59
C LEU A 141 13.79 -8.96 3.30
N TYR A 142 13.71 -9.46 2.05
CA TYR A 142 14.51 -10.60 1.61
C TYR A 142 16.01 -10.30 1.75
N TRP A 143 16.44 -9.15 1.21
CA TRP A 143 17.84 -8.74 1.27
C TRP A 143 18.36 -8.56 2.70
N LEU A 144 17.56 -7.94 3.58
CA LEU A 144 17.88 -7.80 5.00
C LEU A 144 18.02 -9.16 5.70
N SER A 145 17.12 -10.10 5.39
CA SER A 145 17.14 -11.46 5.94
C SER A 145 18.41 -12.21 5.53
N VAL A 146 18.77 -12.18 4.24
CA VAL A 146 20.00 -12.83 3.73
C VAL A 146 21.25 -12.21 4.36
N ARG A 147 21.34 -10.89 4.44
CA ARG A 147 22.49 -10.19 5.05
C ARG A 147 22.68 -10.52 6.52
N ARG A 148 21.60 -10.82 7.23
CA ARG A 148 21.66 -11.17 8.65
C ARG A 148 22.14 -12.60 8.86
N ILE A 149 21.62 -13.54 8.07
CA ILE A 149 22.04 -14.96 8.13
C ILE A 149 23.54 -15.08 7.80
N ARG A 150 24.02 -14.39 6.76
CA ARG A 150 25.45 -14.39 6.41
C ARG A 150 26.35 -13.93 7.56
N ARG A 151 25.96 -12.85 8.26
CA ARG A 151 26.72 -12.34 9.42
C ARG A 151 26.79 -13.30 10.61
N ILE A 152 25.87 -14.26 10.72
CA ILE A 152 25.89 -15.28 11.76
C ILE A 152 26.77 -16.46 11.33
N ALA A 153 26.74 -16.83 10.05
CA ALA A 153 27.56 -17.91 9.51
C ALA A 153 29.07 -17.58 9.49
N ASP A 154 29.43 -16.30 9.32
CA ASP A 154 30.82 -15.84 9.30
C ASP A 154 31.42 -15.63 10.72
N ARG A 155 30.62 -15.81 11.79
CA ARG A 155 31.06 -15.70 13.19
C ARG A 155 31.26 -17.07 13.82
#